data_AF-A0A537LKS0-F1
#
_entry.id   AF-A0A537LKS0-F1
#
_cell.length_a   1.000
_cell.length_b   1.000
_cell.length_c   1.000
_cell.angle_alpha   90.00
_cell.angle_beta   90.00
_cell.angle_gamma   90.00
#
_symmetry.space_group_name_H-M   'P 1'
#
loop_
_entity.id
_entity.type
_entity.pdbx_description
1 polymer ?
#
loop_
_entity_poly.entity_id
_entity_poly.type
_entity_poly.pdbx_seq_one_letter_code
_entity_poly.pdbx_strand_id
1 'polypeptide(L)'
;MRGRLTADIKEEIRQRVDLVELASAHVSLKKAGRHYKGLCPFHQEKTPSFHIDRERGLWHCFGCGEGGDIFDFVMRISSLSFTEAAETLARRAGVRLERSPEEVQQATERDRLYRALEAAVGFFREQLLHPERGRVAREYLQRRGVDANAAERFRLGYATPNWDDLLTALGTKGFPAALLSGGGLVHPRSTGDGYYDMFRHRLIFPILDLQDRPVAFGGRALDETSPKYLNSRETAVFVKGRTLYALNWAREAIRQHDEVVVVEGNMDAVTCHQFGITNAVASLGTALTPEQVLALKRFASRAVLVYDADAAGQAAMERAMTLFEEADLPVRVVVLPSGDPDAFLRTEGPQRFQHLLAQAVPIFEYQVDMAASRHDPKTIEGRVRIVDDLIPAMGAVANPVRQAEYIRSLAQRFDLAEDAVRQRLRGRTRGKSHFPGPPQAVPTRDRARDQAERLLVHLMVHEPALRRVVGEALSPDDFQDARYRDLARALYDGPDDAVEG
;
A
#
# COMPACT_ATOMS: atom_id res chain seq x y z
N MET A 1 11.04 37.24 16.71
CA MET A 1 10.13 36.52 17.62
C MET A 1 9.06 35.69 16.88
N ARG A 2 9.28 35.36 15.60
CA ARG A 2 8.52 34.33 14.87
C ARG A 2 9.27 33.03 15.12
N GLY A 3 8.60 31.93 15.49
CA GLY A 3 9.29 30.65 15.69
C GLY A 3 9.06 29.88 16.99
N ARG A 4 7.93 30.08 17.66
CA ARG A 4 7.39 29.12 18.64
C ARG A 4 5.96 28.83 18.25
N LEU A 5 5.41 27.70 18.69
CA LEU A 5 3.97 27.40 18.55
C LEU A 5 3.16 28.37 19.45
N THR A 6 3.12 29.64 19.06
CA THR A 6 2.41 30.71 19.75
C THR A 6 0.91 30.53 19.59
N ALA A 7 0.12 31.18 20.45
CA ALA A 7 -1.33 31.21 20.31
C ALA A 7 -1.74 31.70 18.90
N ASP A 8 -1.03 32.70 18.36
CA ASP A 8 -1.26 33.24 17.02
C ASP A 8 -1.08 32.20 15.92
N ILE A 9 -0.03 31.37 15.99
CA ILE A 9 0.20 30.32 14.99
C ILE A 9 -0.86 29.22 15.10
N LYS A 10 -1.27 28.83 16.31
CA LYS A 10 -2.35 27.86 16.49
C LYS A 10 -3.64 28.37 15.88
N GLU A 11 -3.91 29.66 16.03
CA GLU A 11 -5.10 30.28 15.45
C GLU A 11 -5.01 30.40 13.92
N GLU A 12 -3.84 30.76 13.39
CA GLU A 12 -3.59 30.78 11.94
C GLU A 12 -3.83 29.39 11.31
N ILE A 13 -3.40 28.32 12.00
CA ILE A 13 -3.67 26.94 11.58
C ILE A 13 -5.17 26.64 11.59
N ARG A 14 -5.89 27.00 12.65
CA ARG A 14 -7.35 26.78 12.75
C ARG A 14 -8.13 27.51 11.67
N GLN A 15 -7.67 28.70 11.27
CA GLN A 15 -8.31 29.48 10.21
C GLN A 15 -8.07 28.92 8.80
N ARG A 16 -6.96 28.20 8.59
CA ARG A 16 -6.58 27.70 7.27
C ARG A 16 -6.92 26.24 7.02
N VAL A 17 -7.21 25.47 8.07
CA VAL A 17 -7.52 24.04 7.93
C VAL A 17 -8.95 23.78 8.37
N ASP A 18 -9.74 23.25 7.44
CA ASP A 18 -11.12 22.83 7.71
C ASP A 18 -11.15 21.45 8.36
N LEU A 19 -11.70 21.36 9.57
CA LEU A 19 -11.84 20.11 10.32
C LEU A 19 -12.77 19.10 9.60
N VAL A 20 -13.80 19.56 8.89
CA VAL A 20 -14.69 18.67 8.13
C VAL A 20 -13.93 18.02 6.97
N GLU A 21 -13.14 18.79 6.23
CA GLU A 21 -12.31 18.25 5.14
C GLU A 21 -11.24 17.30 5.67
N LEU A 22 -10.61 17.67 6.78
CA LEU A 22 -9.60 16.84 7.45
C LEU A 22 -10.19 15.51 7.91
N ALA A 23 -11.33 15.53 8.62
CA ALA A 23 -11.98 14.33 9.10
C ALA A 23 -12.57 13.47 7.97
N SER A 24 -13.03 14.11 6.88
CA SER A 24 -13.50 13.41 5.66
C SER A 24 -12.40 12.55 5.04
N ALA A 25 -11.12 12.85 5.30
CA ALA A 25 -10.00 12.00 4.89
C ALA A 25 -9.99 10.61 5.57
N HIS A 26 -10.68 10.46 6.69
CA HIS A 26 -10.68 9.24 7.52
C HIS A 26 -12.05 8.60 7.67
N VAL A 27 -13.13 9.38 7.63
CA VAL A 27 -14.50 8.94 7.95
C VAL A 27 -15.48 9.51 6.93
N SER A 28 -16.52 8.75 6.58
CA SER A 28 -17.60 9.26 5.74
C SER A 28 -18.53 10.17 6.56
N LEU A 29 -18.65 11.43 6.16
CA LEU A 29 -19.47 12.45 6.82
C LEU A 29 -20.64 12.88 5.93
N LYS A 30 -21.83 13.01 6.52
CA LYS A 30 -23.03 13.56 5.87
C LYS A 30 -23.49 14.82 6.60
N LYS A 31 -23.93 15.82 5.85
CA LYS A 31 -24.47 17.06 6.44
C LYS A 31 -25.80 16.77 7.14
N ALA A 32 -25.93 17.23 8.38
CA ALA A 32 -27.09 17.07 9.24
C ALA A 32 -27.41 18.42 9.93
N GLY A 33 -28.18 19.27 9.26
CA GLY A 33 -28.44 20.64 9.71
C GLY A 33 -27.16 21.48 9.73
N ARG A 34 -26.82 22.03 10.90
CA ARG A 34 -25.59 22.82 11.13
C ARG A 34 -24.34 21.96 11.38
N HIS A 35 -24.50 20.66 11.58
CA HIS A 35 -23.41 19.73 11.88
C HIS A 35 -23.15 18.79 10.72
N TYR A 36 -22.00 18.12 10.76
CA TYR A 36 -21.70 16.95 9.94
C TYR A 36 -21.71 15.71 10.83
N LYS A 37 -22.23 14.60 10.33
CA LYS A 37 -22.43 13.36 11.10
C LYS A 37 -21.88 12.15 10.36
N GLY A 38 -21.19 11.25 11.06
CA GLY A 38 -20.63 10.01 10.51
C GLY A 38 -20.42 8.93 11.58
N LEU A 39 -19.92 7.77 11.15
CA LEU A 39 -19.44 6.75 12.08
C LEU A 39 -18.14 7.23 12.71
N CYS A 40 -17.97 6.98 14.01
CA CYS A 40 -16.79 7.35 14.74
C CYS A 40 -15.56 6.58 14.25
N PRO A 41 -14.44 7.26 13.98
CA PRO A 41 -13.20 6.60 13.61
C PRO A 41 -12.43 6.03 14.82
N PHE A 42 -12.84 6.37 16.04
CA PHE A 42 -12.11 6.05 17.28
C PHE A 42 -12.69 4.85 18.04
N HIS A 43 -13.90 4.41 17.69
CA HIS A 43 -14.51 3.22 18.26
C HIS A 43 -15.46 2.58 17.25
N GLN A 44 -15.76 1.29 17.44
CA GLN A 44 -16.57 0.53 16.50
C GLN A 44 -18.06 0.66 16.83
N GLU A 45 -18.84 1.16 15.89
CA GLU A 45 -20.29 1.36 16.04
C GLU A 45 -21.04 1.10 14.72
N LYS A 46 -22.35 0.88 14.82
CA LYS A 46 -23.25 0.71 13.65
C LYS A 46 -24.11 1.94 13.38
N THR A 47 -24.35 2.75 14.40
CA THR A 47 -25.14 3.98 14.32
C THR A 47 -24.21 5.17 14.31
N PRO A 48 -24.33 6.13 13.38
CA PRO A 48 -23.44 7.29 13.36
C PRO A 48 -23.57 8.09 14.67
N SER A 49 -22.48 8.28 15.41
CA SER A 49 -22.45 9.11 16.63
C SER A 49 -21.37 10.19 16.62
N PHE A 50 -20.54 10.23 15.59
CA PHE A 50 -19.50 11.24 15.41
C PHE A 50 -20.07 12.49 14.75
N HIS A 51 -19.94 13.64 15.41
CA HIS A 51 -20.47 14.92 14.99
C HIS A 51 -19.34 15.96 14.87
N ILE A 52 -19.41 16.80 13.84
CA ILE A 52 -18.53 17.95 13.66
C ILE A 52 -19.35 19.22 13.53
N ASP A 53 -18.99 20.23 14.31
CA ASP A 53 -19.44 21.61 14.18
C ASP A 53 -18.39 22.40 13.40
N ARG A 54 -18.71 22.71 12.14
CA ARG A 54 -17.78 23.40 11.23
C ARG A 54 -17.52 24.84 11.66
N GLU A 55 -18.53 25.55 12.18
CA GLU A 55 -18.38 26.95 12.61
C GLU A 55 -17.53 27.06 13.86
N ARG A 56 -17.71 26.13 14.81
CA ARG A 56 -16.93 26.12 16.05
C ARG A 56 -15.56 25.45 15.89
N GLY A 57 -15.34 24.70 14.81
CA GLY A 57 -14.12 23.92 14.59
C GLY A 57 -13.95 22.79 15.62
N LEU A 58 -15.05 22.24 16.13
CA LEU A 58 -15.07 21.22 17.18
C LEU A 58 -15.72 19.94 16.70
N TRP A 59 -15.26 18.81 17.21
CA TRP A 59 -15.88 17.51 17.01
C TRP A 59 -16.23 16.87 18.35
N HIS A 60 -17.25 16.01 18.33
CA HIS A 60 -17.65 15.21 19.47
C HIS A 60 -18.31 13.92 19.01
N CYS A 61 -17.99 12.82 19.67
CA CYS A 61 -18.58 11.52 19.45
C CYS A 61 -19.52 11.18 20.61
N PHE A 62 -20.82 11.10 20.33
CA PHE A 62 -21.82 10.75 21.34
C PHE A 62 -21.83 9.27 21.75
N GLY A 63 -21.14 8.40 21.00
CA GLY A 63 -20.95 6.99 21.36
C GLY A 63 -19.86 6.76 22.41
N CYS A 64 -18.63 7.23 22.14
CA CYS A 64 -17.49 7.04 23.05
C CYS A 64 -17.19 8.23 23.98
N GLY A 65 -17.89 9.37 23.85
CA GLY A 65 -17.69 10.57 24.67
C GLY A 65 -16.48 11.41 24.30
N GLU A 66 -15.74 11.02 23.25
CA GLU A 66 -14.54 11.73 22.84
C GLU A 66 -14.86 12.98 22.04
N GLY A 67 -14.06 14.03 22.21
CA GLY A 67 -14.24 15.29 21.50
C GLY A 67 -13.00 16.17 21.59
N GLY A 68 -12.99 17.23 20.78
CA GLY A 68 -11.89 18.18 20.79
C GLY A 68 -11.89 19.10 19.58
N ASP A 69 -10.77 19.78 19.40
CA ASP A 69 -10.52 20.61 18.23
C ASP A 69 -9.77 19.83 17.13
N ILE A 70 -9.31 20.57 16.12
CA ILE A 70 -8.57 20.02 15.00
C ILE A 70 -7.25 19.33 15.39
N PHE A 71 -6.55 19.82 16.41
CA PHE A 71 -5.33 19.20 16.91
C PHE A 71 -5.66 17.88 17.60
N ASP A 72 -6.69 17.87 18.46
CA ASP A 72 -7.13 16.66 19.15
C ASP A 72 -7.54 15.55 18.18
N PHE A 73 -8.20 15.93 17.08
CA PHE A 73 -8.57 14.99 16.02
C PHE A 73 -7.33 14.32 15.41
N VAL A 74 -6.33 15.12 15.01
CA VAL A 74 -5.09 14.62 14.38
C VAL A 74 -4.28 13.76 15.35
N MET A 75 -4.15 14.22 16.59
CA MET A 75 -3.47 13.48 17.66
C MET A 75 -4.06 12.09 17.81
N ARG A 76 -5.39 11.99 17.87
CA ARG A 76 -6.07 10.70 18.04
C ARG A 76 -6.03 9.83 16.80
N ILE A 77 -6.35 10.38 15.64
CA ILE A 77 -6.50 9.58 14.41
C ILE A 77 -5.16 9.04 13.90
N SER A 78 -4.07 9.75 14.20
CA SER A 78 -2.72 9.40 13.77
C SER A 78 -1.81 8.97 14.91
N SER A 79 -2.34 8.84 16.14
CA SER A 79 -1.58 8.53 17.36
C SER A 79 -0.34 9.42 17.53
N LEU A 80 -0.53 10.73 17.36
CA LEU A 80 0.52 11.74 17.40
C LEU A 80 0.50 12.52 18.72
N SER A 81 1.67 12.94 19.17
CA SER A 81 1.80 13.99 20.17
C SER A 81 1.24 15.32 19.64
N PHE A 82 0.96 16.25 20.55
CA PHE A 82 0.47 17.57 20.19
C PHE A 82 1.41 18.31 19.22
N THR A 83 2.73 18.18 19.41
CA THR A 83 3.73 18.84 18.56
C THR A 83 3.73 18.25 17.14
N GLU A 84 3.63 16.93 17.00
CA GLU A 84 3.53 16.25 15.69
C GLU A 84 2.21 16.58 14.98
N ALA A 85 1.10 16.66 15.73
CA ALA A 85 -0.19 17.07 15.20
C ALA A 85 -0.15 18.53 14.72
N ALA A 86 0.45 19.42 15.51
CA ALA A 86 0.62 20.82 15.16
C ALA A 86 1.48 21.01 13.90
N GLU A 87 2.56 20.24 13.72
CA GLU A 87 3.34 20.25 12.48
C GLU A 87 2.60 19.74 11.26
N THR A 88 1.82 18.68 11.43
CA THR A 88 1.01 18.12 10.36
C THR A 88 -0.01 19.15 9.89
N LEU A 89 -0.67 19.82 10.83
CA LEU A 89 -1.64 20.88 10.52
C LEU A 89 -0.96 22.16 10.00
N ALA A 90 0.21 22.53 10.52
CA ALA A 90 0.96 23.67 10.03
C ALA A 90 1.41 23.50 8.58
N ARG A 91 1.90 22.31 8.20
CA ARG A 91 2.22 21.99 6.80
C ARG A 91 1.00 22.12 5.90
N ARG A 92 -0.14 21.56 6.34
CA ARG A 92 -1.40 21.66 5.61
C ARG A 92 -1.89 23.12 5.48
N ALA A 93 -1.65 23.93 6.50
CA ALA A 93 -1.96 25.36 6.51
C ALA A 93 -0.94 26.24 5.77
N GLY A 94 0.18 25.69 5.28
CA GLY A 94 1.29 26.46 4.74
C GLY A 94 1.97 27.38 5.77
N VAL A 95 1.88 27.04 7.06
CA VAL A 95 2.46 27.80 8.17
C VAL A 95 3.80 27.17 8.58
N ARG A 96 4.84 27.98 8.71
CA ARG A 96 6.18 27.52 9.10
C ARG A 96 6.34 27.55 10.62
N LEU A 97 6.60 26.40 11.22
CA LEU A 97 6.98 26.29 12.63
C LEU A 97 8.51 26.31 12.74
N GLU A 98 9.05 27.15 13.61
CA GLU A 98 10.44 26.99 14.08
C GLU A 98 10.40 26.21 15.40
N ARG A 99 11.41 25.36 15.61
CA ARG A 99 11.53 24.52 16.80
C ARG A 99 12.75 24.90 17.61
N SER A 100 12.68 24.71 18.91
CA SER A 100 13.87 24.81 19.75
C SER A 100 14.82 23.62 19.51
N PRO A 101 16.13 23.78 19.74
CA PRO A 101 17.08 22.67 19.70
C PRO A 101 16.68 21.48 20.61
N GLU A 102 16.04 21.75 21.75
CA GLU A 102 15.57 20.72 22.69
C GLU A 102 14.42 19.87 22.11
N GLU A 103 13.49 20.48 21.37
CA GLU A 103 12.39 19.79 20.69
C GLU A 103 12.88 18.94 19.51
N VAL A 104 14.04 19.28 18.94
CA VAL A 104 14.73 18.43 17.95
C VAL A 104 15.40 17.24 18.64
N GLN A 105 15.97 17.46 19.82
CA GLN A 105 16.60 16.42 20.62
C GLN A 105 15.59 15.35 21.09
N GLN A 106 14.38 15.77 21.48
CA GLN A 106 13.31 14.89 21.96
C GLN A 106 12.48 14.22 20.86
N ALA A 107 12.68 14.59 19.58
CA ALA A 107 11.94 14.00 18.46
C ALA A 107 12.23 12.50 18.32
N THR A 108 11.19 11.71 18.06
CA THR A 108 11.33 10.27 17.81
C THR A 108 12.20 10.02 16.58
N GLU A 109 12.80 8.83 16.47
CA GLU A 109 13.57 8.45 15.28
C GLU A 109 12.70 8.53 14.00
N ARG A 110 11.42 8.18 14.12
CA ARG A 110 10.43 8.27 13.05
C ARG A 110 10.18 9.71 12.61
N ASP A 111 10.12 10.66 13.54
CA ASP A 111 9.97 12.09 13.21
C ASP A 111 11.19 12.64 12.49
N ARG A 112 12.39 12.30 12.98
CA ARG A 112 13.64 12.69 12.32
C ARG A 112 13.68 12.15 10.91
N LEU A 113 13.19 10.92 10.69
CA LEU A 113 13.08 10.32 9.38
C LEU A 113 12.12 11.08 8.45
N TYR A 114 10.91 11.41 8.91
CA TYR A 114 9.98 12.23 8.13
C TYR A 114 10.57 13.59 7.75
N ARG A 115 11.32 14.23 8.66
CA ARG A 115 12.02 15.49 8.38
C ARG A 115 13.12 15.34 7.35
N ALA A 116 13.89 14.26 7.41
CA ALA A 116 14.93 13.97 6.42
C ALA A 116 14.31 13.76 5.03
N LEU A 117 13.20 13.02 4.94
CA LEU A 117 12.47 12.80 3.69
C LEU A 117 11.88 14.11 3.14
N GLU A 118 11.28 14.94 3.99
CA GLU A 118 10.77 16.26 3.60
C GLU A 118 11.90 17.19 3.11
N ALA A 119 13.05 17.19 3.79
CA ALA A 119 14.24 17.92 3.35
C ALA A 119 14.78 17.41 2.00
N ALA A 120 14.71 16.10 1.75
CA ALA A 120 15.07 15.51 0.47
C ALA A 120 14.11 15.93 -0.66
N VAL A 121 12.80 16.01 -0.40
CA VAL A 121 11.85 16.57 -1.39
C VAL A 121 12.22 18.00 -1.75
N GLY A 122 12.51 18.84 -0.75
CA GLY A 122 12.97 20.22 -0.96
C GLY A 122 14.24 20.27 -1.82
N PHE A 123 15.23 19.47 -1.48
CA PHE A 123 16.49 19.37 -2.23
C PHE A 123 16.27 18.98 -3.70
N PHE A 124 15.52 17.91 -3.97
CA PHE A 124 15.28 17.47 -5.36
C PHE A 124 14.49 18.49 -6.16
N ARG A 125 13.55 19.22 -5.53
CA ARG A 125 12.83 20.32 -6.18
C ARG A 125 13.75 21.49 -6.51
N GLU A 126 14.64 21.88 -5.60
CA GLU A 126 15.66 22.89 -5.86
C GLU A 126 16.54 22.50 -7.05
N GLN A 127 16.99 21.23 -7.13
CA GLN A 127 17.76 20.74 -8.28
C GLN A 127 16.97 20.78 -9.59
N LEU A 128 15.68 20.45 -9.57
CA LEU A 128 14.82 20.52 -10.77
C LEU A 128 14.66 21.96 -11.27
N LEU A 129 14.55 22.93 -10.36
CA LEU A 129 14.35 24.35 -10.68
C LEU A 129 15.67 25.06 -11.05
N HIS A 130 16.83 24.51 -10.66
CA HIS A 130 18.13 25.12 -10.95
C HIS A 130 18.34 25.29 -12.47
N PRO A 131 18.72 26.49 -12.98
CA PRO A 131 18.82 26.78 -14.41
C PRO A 131 19.66 25.78 -15.20
N GLU A 132 20.89 25.51 -14.74
CA GLU A 132 21.80 24.57 -15.43
C GLU A 132 21.53 23.10 -15.06
N ARG A 133 21.63 22.74 -13.77
CA ARG A 133 21.57 21.35 -13.32
C ARG A 133 20.25 20.66 -13.67
N GLY A 134 19.12 21.36 -13.47
CA GLY A 134 17.79 20.81 -13.72
C GLY A 134 17.36 20.81 -15.19
N ARG A 135 18.16 21.39 -16.10
CA ARG A 135 17.78 21.57 -17.51
C ARG A 135 17.32 20.28 -18.17
N VAL A 136 18.09 19.20 -18.02
CA VAL A 136 17.76 17.88 -18.61
C VAL A 136 16.42 17.33 -18.12
N ALA A 137 16.09 17.51 -16.83
CA ALA A 137 14.84 17.05 -16.26
C ALA A 137 13.65 17.91 -16.70
N ARG A 138 13.84 19.23 -16.82
CA ARG A 138 12.80 20.14 -17.34
C ARG A 138 12.53 19.92 -18.83
N GLU A 139 13.57 19.73 -19.64
CA GLU A 139 13.42 19.36 -21.06
C GLU A 139 12.70 18.01 -21.19
N TYR A 140 13.01 17.06 -20.32
CA TYR A 140 12.32 15.78 -20.26
C TYR A 140 10.82 15.95 -19.93
N LEU A 141 10.47 16.72 -18.89
CA LEU A 141 9.09 17.02 -18.52
C LEU A 141 8.35 17.74 -19.67
N GLN A 142 9.01 18.69 -20.33
CA GLN A 142 8.46 19.41 -21.48
C GLN A 142 8.18 18.48 -22.67
N ARG A 143 9.11 17.58 -23.01
CA ARG A 143 8.88 16.55 -24.06
C ARG A 143 7.73 15.62 -23.68
N ARG A 144 7.63 15.29 -22.39
CA ARG A 144 6.50 14.55 -21.84
C ARG A 144 5.31 15.46 -21.56
N GLY A 145 5.24 16.70 -22.02
CA GLY A 145 4.09 17.59 -21.81
C GLY A 145 3.56 17.67 -20.37
N VAL A 146 4.41 17.49 -19.35
CA VAL A 146 4.05 17.70 -17.94
C VAL A 146 4.24 19.18 -17.65
N ASP A 147 3.14 19.85 -17.30
CA ASP A 147 3.16 21.29 -17.05
C ASP A 147 3.72 21.64 -15.66
N ALA A 148 3.99 22.93 -15.44
CA ALA A 148 4.55 23.41 -14.19
C ALA A 148 3.60 23.22 -12.99
N ASN A 149 2.29 23.28 -13.20
CA ASN A 149 1.30 23.10 -12.13
C ASN A 149 1.26 21.64 -11.68
N ALA A 150 1.32 20.69 -12.61
CA ALA A 150 1.42 19.27 -12.32
C ALA A 150 2.75 18.95 -11.63
N ALA A 151 3.88 19.46 -12.14
CA ALA A 151 5.17 19.27 -11.52
C ALA A 151 5.21 19.82 -10.07
N GLU A 152 4.61 20.98 -9.84
CA GLU A 152 4.49 21.60 -8.52
C GLU A 152 3.59 20.78 -7.57
N ARG A 153 2.37 20.43 -8.03
CA ARG A 153 1.37 19.67 -7.27
C ARG A 153 1.91 18.32 -6.81
N PHE A 154 2.57 17.60 -7.71
CA PHE A 154 3.18 16.29 -7.43
C PHE A 154 4.56 16.40 -6.78
N ARG A 155 5.03 17.62 -6.52
CA ARG A 155 6.33 17.91 -5.89
C ARG A 155 7.49 17.24 -6.62
N LEU A 156 7.42 17.16 -7.95
CA LEU A 156 8.45 16.50 -8.76
C LEU A 156 9.81 17.16 -8.53
N GLY A 157 10.86 16.35 -8.58
CA GLY A 157 12.23 16.80 -8.36
C GLY A 157 13.21 16.16 -9.32
N TYR A 158 14.49 16.47 -9.17
CA TYR A 158 15.57 15.91 -9.96
C TYR A 158 16.74 15.50 -9.08
N ALA A 159 17.21 14.27 -9.26
CA ALA A 159 18.49 13.82 -8.71
C ALA A 159 19.57 13.97 -9.79
N THR A 160 20.60 14.75 -9.48
CA THR A 160 21.78 14.97 -10.33
C THR A 160 22.55 13.66 -10.55
N PRO A 161 23.47 13.59 -11.54
CA PRO A 161 24.29 12.39 -11.76
C PRO A 161 25.39 12.18 -10.71
N ASN A 162 25.61 13.14 -9.82
CA ASN A 162 26.64 13.07 -8.78
C ASN A 162 26.34 11.97 -7.74
N TRP A 163 27.38 11.51 -7.04
CA TRP A 163 27.28 10.36 -6.15
C TRP A 163 26.82 10.67 -4.73
N ASP A 164 26.91 11.91 -4.28
CA ASP A 164 26.75 12.29 -2.87
C ASP A 164 26.17 13.71 -2.68
N ASP A 165 25.49 14.23 -3.70
CA ASP A 165 24.90 15.57 -3.71
C ASP A 165 23.84 15.70 -2.59
N LEU A 166 22.93 14.72 -2.48
CA LEU A 166 21.92 14.66 -1.43
C LEU A 166 22.56 14.39 -0.06
N LEU A 167 23.46 13.39 0.02
CA LEU A 167 24.18 13.05 1.24
C LEU A 167 24.86 14.28 1.85
N THR A 168 25.59 15.04 1.03
CA THR A 168 26.30 16.26 1.45
C THR A 168 25.32 17.35 1.86
N ALA A 169 24.28 17.60 1.05
CA ALA A 169 23.31 18.66 1.31
C ALA A 169 22.47 18.41 2.58
N LEU A 170 22.10 17.17 2.87
CA LEU A 170 21.36 16.83 4.09
C LEU A 170 22.29 16.67 5.30
N GLY A 171 23.54 16.23 5.09
CA GLY A 171 24.57 16.20 6.13
C GLY A 171 24.86 17.59 6.70
N THR A 172 24.97 18.62 5.86
CA THR A 172 25.14 20.02 6.30
C THR A 172 23.92 20.56 7.05
N LYS A 173 22.73 19.98 6.84
CA LYS A 173 21.50 20.28 7.60
C LYS A 173 21.38 19.46 8.90
N GLY A 174 22.41 18.70 9.26
CA GLY A 174 22.47 17.94 10.52
C GLY A 174 21.79 16.57 10.48
N PHE A 175 21.46 16.03 9.30
CA PHE A 175 20.92 14.67 9.18
C PHE A 175 22.05 13.63 9.11
N PRO A 176 22.16 12.70 10.07
CA PRO A 176 23.20 11.67 10.04
C PRO A 176 23.01 10.69 8.87
N ALA A 177 24.12 10.22 8.28
CA ALA A 177 24.06 9.29 7.14
C ALA A 177 23.30 7.99 7.46
N ALA A 178 23.37 7.49 8.70
CA ALA A 178 22.62 6.33 9.15
C ALA A 178 21.09 6.55 9.06
N LEU A 179 20.60 7.74 9.44
CA LEU A 179 19.19 8.11 9.32
C LEU A 179 18.76 8.19 7.85
N LEU A 180 19.60 8.78 6.99
CA LEU A 180 19.34 8.87 5.56
C LEU A 180 19.29 7.48 4.90
N SER A 181 20.16 6.57 5.35
CA SER A 181 20.17 5.17 4.91
C SER A 181 18.91 4.43 5.35
N GLY A 182 18.47 4.63 6.60
CA GLY A 182 17.20 4.12 7.12
C GLY A 182 15.97 4.63 6.37
N GLY A 183 16.07 5.81 5.72
CA GLY A 183 15.06 6.37 4.82
C GLY A 183 15.16 5.94 3.36
N GLY A 184 16.14 5.11 3.01
CA GLY A 184 16.38 4.71 1.62
C GLY A 184 16.81 5.86 0.71
N LEU A 185 17.35 6.95 1.27
CA LEU A 185 17.86 8.10 0.53
C LEU A 185 19.31 7.88 0.05
N VAL A 186 20.09 7.15 0.85
CA VAL A 186 21.49 6.81 0.57
C VAL A 186 21.72 5.32 0.81
N HIS A 187 22.79 4.78 0.23
CA HIS A 187 23.23 3.42 0.41
C HIS A 187 24.68 3.37 0.91
N PRO A 188 25.00 2.44 1.83
CA PRO A 188 26.38 2.21 2.23
C PRO A 188 27.17 1.69 1.03
N ARG A 189 28.45 2.06 0.95
CA ARG A 189 29.37 1.49 -0.04
C ARG A 189 29.55 0.00 0.23
N SER A 190 29.67 -0.79 -0.84
CA SER A 190 29.95 -2.22 -0.74
C SER A 190 31.38 -2.50 -0.25
N THR A 191 32.30 -1.56 -0.48
CA THR A 191 33.69 -1.62 -0.06
C THR A 191 34.13 -0.27 0.50
N GLY A 192 34.83 -0.30 1.64
CA GLY A 192 35.26 0.90 2.37
C GLY A 192 34.15 1.57 3.18
N ASP A 193 34.50 2.67 3.84
CA ASP A 193 33.58 3.47 4.64
C ASP A 193 32.80 4.48 3.78
N GLY A 194 31.57 4.78 4.22
CA GLY A 194 30.76 5.87 3.68
C GLY A 194 29.53 5.43 2.90
N TYR A 195 28.82 6.43 2.37
CA TYR A 195 27.52 6.29 1.72
C TYR A 195 27.53 6.98 0.35
N TYR A 196 26.53 6.68 -0.46
CA TYR A 196 26.26 7.36 -1.73
C TYR A 196 24.75 7.47 -1.97
N ASP A 197 24.33 8.42 -2.78
CA ASP A 197 22.92 8.72 -3.07
C ASP A 197 22.25 7.54 -3.78
N MET A 198 21.06 7.15 -3.32
CA MET A 198 20.26 6.08 -3.94
C MET A 198 19.81 6.47 -5.36
N PHE A 199 19.30 7.70 -5.50
CA PHE A 199 18.81 8.23 -6.77
C PHE A 199 19.88 9.10 -7.42
N ARG A 200 20.22 8.78 -8.66
CA ARG A 200 21.19 9.54 -9.47
C ARG A 200 20.70 9.61 -10.91
N HIS A 201 20.83 10.78 -11.51
CA HIS A 201 20.39 11.10 -12.87
C HIS A 201 18.94 10.68 -13.17
N ARG A 202 18.03 11.01 -12.25
CA ARG A 202 16.64 10.56 -12.28
C ARG A 202 15.66 11.71 -12.04
N LEU A 203 14.56 11.71 -12.78
CA LEU A 203 13.37 12.48 -12.41
C LEU A 203 12.73 11.82 -11.18
N ILE A 204 12.47 12.60 -10.14
CA ILE A 204 12.04 12.15 -8.83
C ILE A 204 10.54 12.39 -8.64
N PHE A 205 9.85 11.35 -8.18
CA PHE A 205 8.44 11.31 -7.84
C PHE A 205 8.33 11.03 -6.33
N PRO A 206 8.10 12.05 -5.48
CA PRO A 206 7.86 11.82 -4.06
C PRO A 206 6.61 10.97 -3.84
N ILE A 207 6.71 9.97 -2.97
CA ILE A 207 5.60 9.10 -2.57
C ILE A 207 5.14 9.58 -1.20
N LEU A 208 3.87 9.96 -1.09
CA LEU A 208 3.28 10.53 0.11
C LEU A 208 2.32 9.54 0.77
N ASP A 209 2.23 9.58 2.10
CA ASP A 209 1.15 8.93 2.84
C ASP A 209 -0.17 9.73 2.78
N LEU A 210 -1.23 9.21 3.40
CA LEU A 210 -2.54 9.86 3.43
C LEU A 210 -2.56 11.17 4.23
N GLN A 211 -1.53 11.42 5.04
CA GLN A 211 -1.31 12.68 5.77
C GLN A 211 -0.42 13.65 4.98
N ASP A 212 -0.23 13.39 3.68
CA ASP A 212 0.57 14.21 2.77
C ASP A 212 2.05 14.31 3.19
N ARG A 213 2.57 13.32 3.95
CA ARG A 213 3.97 13.25 4.39
C ARG A 213 4.79 12.40 3.42
N PRO A 214 6.00 12.83 3.02
CA PRO A 214 6.88 11.98 2.23
C PRO A 214 7.30 10.74 3.01
N VAL A 215 7.11 9.57 2.40
CA VAL A 215 7.51 8.28 2.95
C VAL A 215 8.58 7.60 2.11
N ALA A 216 8.63 7.88 0.81
CA ALA A 216 9.54 7.26 -0.13
C ALA A 216 9.64 8.08 -1.43
N PHE A 217 10.44 7.59 -2.37
CA PHE A 217 10.62 8.18 -3.68
C PHE A 217 10.59 7.12 -4.78
N GLY A 218 10.00 7.48 -5.92
CA GLY A 218 10.23 6.84 -7.21
C GLY A 218 11.18 7.68 -8.05
N GLY A 219 11.98 7.05 -8.91
CA GLY A 219 12.98 7.71 -9.74
C GLY A 219 13.00 7.14 -11.15
N ARG A 220 12.68 7.95 -12.16
CA ARG A 220 12.76 7.57 -13.57
C ARG A 220 14.11 7.99 -14.16
N ALA A 221 14.84 7.04 -14.74
CA ALA A 221 16.10 7.32 -15.44
C ALA A 221 15.84 8.31 -16.59
N LEU A 222 16.74 9.29 -16.76
CA LEU A 222 16.71 10.26 -17.85
C LEU A 222 17.60 9.87 -19.04
N ASP A 223 18.32 8.77 -18.89
CA ASP A 223 19.20 8.13 -19.86
C ASP A 223 18.83 6.64 -20.01
N GLU A 224 19.72 5.86 -20.63
CA GLU A 224 19.54 4.42 -20.84
C GLU A 224 19.87 3.57 -19.59
N THR A 225 20.04 4.19 -18.42
CA THR A 225 20.37 3.48 -17.18
C THR A 225 19.24 2.53 -16.76
N SER A 226 19.59 1.26 -16.53
CA SER A 226 18.69 0.25 -15.95
C SER A 226 18.76 0.24 -14.41
N PRO A 227 17.63 0.10 -13.68
CA PRO A 227 16.28 0.01 -14.20
C PRO A 227 15.71 1.37 -14.61
N LYS A 228 14.80 1.38 -15.61
CA LYS A 228 14.10 2.58 -16.09
C LYS A 228 13.38 3.32 -14.96
N TYR A 229 12.74 2.57 -14.05
CA TYR A 229 12.14 3.08 -12.82
C TYR A 229 12.78 2.40 -11.62
N LEU A 230 13.14 3.20 -10.61
CA LEU A 230 13.70 2.77 -9.35
C LEU A 230 12.81 3.30 -8.22
N ASN A 231 12.48 2.47 -7.24
CA ASN A 231 11.73 2.90 -6.06
C ASN A 231 12.59 2.73 -4.81
N SER A 232 12.32 3.54 -3.78
CA SER A 232 12.87 3.31 -2.44
C SER A 232 12.58 1.89 -1.97
N ARG A 233 13.50 1.34 -1.17
CA ARG A 233 13.30 0.07 -0.46
C ARG A 233 12.32 0.27 0.70
N GLU A 234 11.84 -0.83 1.27
CA GLU A 234 11.02 -0.79 2.49
C GLU A 234 11.77 -0.10 3.64
N THR A 235 11.06 0.73 4.40
CA THR A 235 11.61 1.48 5.55
C THR A 235 10.64 1.45 6.73
N ALA A 236 11.04 2.03 7.87
CA ALA A 236 10.15 2.18 9.01
C ALA A 236 8.87 2.99 8.69
N VAL A 237 8.92 3.89 7.70
CA VAL A 237 7.80 4.78 7.32
C VAL A 237 7.17 4.44 5.98
N PHE A 238 7.75 3.51 5.22
CA PHE A 238 7.27 3.13 3.90
C PHE A 238 7.12 1.61 3.79
N VAL A 239 5.88 1.19 3.49
CA VAL A 239 5.56 -0.18 3.12
C VAL A 239 4.98 -0.17 1.71
N LYS A 240 5.75 -0.62 0.72
CA LYS A 240 5.40 -0.57 -0.69
C LYS A 240 4.09 -1.30 -0.98
N GLY A 241 3.95 -2.51 -0.44
CA GLY A 241 2.74 -3.33 -0.59
C GLY A 241 1.48 -2.75 0.08
N ARG A 242 1.55 -1.59 0.74
CA ARG A 242 0.40 -0.90 1.35
C ARG A 242 0.23 0.54 0.87
N THR A 243 1.11 0.98 -0.03
CA THR A 243 1.16 2.37 -0.49
C THR A 243 0.83 2.41 -1.98
N LEU A 244 -0.04 3.32 -2.37
CA LEU A 244 -0.36 3.61 -3.77
C LEU A 244 0.08 5.04 -4.08
N TYR A 245 0.75 5.21 -5.21
CA TYR A 245 1.11 6.54 -5.67
C TYR A 245 -0.15 7.35 -5.98
N ALA A 246 -0.11 8.64 -5.67
CA ALA A 246 -1.18 9.59 -5.84
C ALA A 246 -2.47 9.36 -5.05
N LEU A 247 -2.56 8.33 -4.20
CA LEU A 247 -3.75 8.11 -3.37
C LEU A 247 -4.04 9.30 -2.45
N ASN A 248 -3.01 9.98 -1.95
CA ASN A 248 -3.17 11.18 -1.14
C ASN A 248 -3.88 12.31 -1.92
N TRP A 249 -3.52 12.54 -3.19
CA TRP A 249 -4.19 13.54 -4.03
C TRP A 249 -5.55 13.07 -4.56
N ALA A 250 -5.73 11.76 -4.76
CA ALA A 250 -6.93 11.19 -5.37
C ALA A 250 -8.07 10.89 -4.40
N ARG A 251 -7.77 10.71 -3.10
CA ARG A 251 -8.73 10.26 -2.07
C ARG A 251 -10.08 10.98 -2.07
N GLU A 252 -10.08 12.29 -2.33
CA GLU A 252 -11.29 13.09 -2.32
C GLU A 252 -12.12 12.87 -3.59
N ALA A 253 -11.49 12.94 -4.76
CA ALA A 253 -12.15 12.64 -6.03
C ALA A 253 -12.68 11.19 -6.07
N ILE A 254 -11.92 10.23 -5.53
CA ILE A 254 -12.35 8.83 -5.41
C ILE A 254 -13.66 8.73 -4.62
N ARG A 255 -13.78 9.42 -3.48
CA ARG A 255 -15.00 9.43 -2.68
C ARG A 255 -16.16 10.13 -3.37
N GLN A 256 -15.90 11.25 -4.05
CA GLN A 256 -16.92 12.03 -4.74
C GLN A 256 -17.52 11.27 -5.93
N HIS A 257 -16.68 10.56 -6.68
CA HIS A 257 -17.12 9.72 -7.81
C HIS A 257 -17.56 8.32 -7.38
N ASP A 258 -17.26 7.93 -6.14
CA ASP A 258 -17.35 6.56 -5.63
C ASP A 258 -16.69 5.59 -6.61
N GLU A 259 -15.52 5.95 -7.15
CA GLU A 259 -14.78 5.18 -8.16
C GLU A 259 -13.30 5.54 -8.15
N VAL A 260 -12.43 4.52 -8.14
CA VAL A 260 -10.99 4.70 -8.32
C VAL A 260 -10.53 4.22 -9.69
N VAL A 261 -9.68 5.00 -10.35
CA VAL A 261 -8.97 4.60 -11.57
C VAL A 261 -7.57 4.11 -11.18
N VAL A 262 -7.21 2.89 -11.54
CA VAL A 262 -5.91 2.30 -11.22
C VAL A 262 -5.08 2.14 -12.49
N VAL A 263 -3.95 2.82 -12.53
CA VAL A 263 -2.94 2.75 -13.60
C VAL A 263 -1.66 2.09 -13.09
N GLU A 264 -0.74 1.75 -13.99
CA GLU A 264 0.49 1.05 -13.61
C GLU A 264 1.59 1.97 -13.08
N GLY A 265 1.84 3.10 -13.75
CA GLY A 265 3.01 3.94 -13.51
C GLY A 265 2.73 5.28 -12.83
N ASN A 266 3.74 5.81 -12.13
CA ASN A 266 3.67 7.12 -11.51
C ASN A 266 3.40 8.23 -12.55
N MET A 267 4.00 8.12 -13.75
CA MET A 267 3.78 9.09 -14.82
C MET A 267 2.34 9.07 -15.31
N ASP A 268 1.74 7.88 -15.47
CA ASP A 268 0.34 7.73 -15.86
C ASP A 268 -0.58 8.43 -14.86
N ALA A 269 -0.34 8.25 -13.56
CA ALA A 269 -1.09 8.95 -12.52
C ALA A 269 -0.91 10.47 -12.58
N VAL A 270 0.32 10.97 -12.78
CA VAL A 270 0.55 12.43 -12.93
C VAL A 270 -0.23 12.96 -14.13
N THR A 271 -0.17 12.28 -15.27
CA THR A 271 -0.86 12.69 -16.50
C THR A 271 -2.37 12.63 -16.34
N CYS A 272 -2.92 11.56 -15.77
CA CYS A 272 -4.35 11.46 -15.46
C CYS A 272 -4.83 12.68 -14.67
N HIS A 273 -4.11 13.07 -13.61
CA HIS A 273 -4.47 14.24 -12.79
C HIS A 273 -4.34 15.55 -13.57
N GLN A 274 -3.29 15.72 -14.38
CA GLN A 274 -3.12 16.92 -15.22
C GLN A 274 -4.29 17.09 -16.20
N PHE A 275 -4.80 15.98 -16.73
CA PHE A 275 -5.93 15.94 -17.66
C PHE A 275 -7.31 15.87 -16.98
N GLY A 276 -7.38 16.03 -15.66
CA GLY A 276 -8.64 16.12 -14.90
C GLY A 276 -9.20 14.79 -14.40
N ILE A 277 -8.55 13.65 -14.66
CA ILE A 277 -8.87 12.34 -14.09
C ILE A 277 -8.21 12.24 -12.71
N THR A 278 -8.78 12.99 -11.77
CA THR A 278 -8.18 13.22 -10.44
C THR A 278 -8.42 12.08 -9.45
N ASN A 279 -9.23 11.09 -9.80
CA ASN A 279 -9.44 9.86 -9.04
C ASN A 279 -8.47 8.72 -9.43
N ALA A 280 -7.38 9.03 -10.15
CA ALA A 280 -6.37 8.07 -10.58
C ALA A 280 -5.28 7.82 -9.52
N VAL A 281 -4.88 6.56 -9.36
CA VAL A 281 -3.78 6.09 -8.50
C VAL A 281 -2.89 5.11 -9.26
N ALA A 282 -1.63 4.97 -8.85
CA ALA A 282 -0.72 4.00 -9.47
C ALA A 282 -0.11 3.02 -8.48
N SER A 283 0.15 1.81 -8.98
CA SER A 283 1.03 0.85 -8.30
C SER A 283 2.48 1.35 -8.32
N LEU A 284 3.25 1.07 -7.28
CA LEU A 284 4.64 1.56 -7.16
C LEU A 284 5.65 0.72 -7.97
N GLY A 285 5.36 0.42 -9.23
CA GLY A 285 6.25 -0.38 -10.10
C GLY A 285 6.43 -1.84 -9.62
N THR A 286 5.40 -2.41 -9.01
CA THR A 286 5.22 -3.85 -8.73
C THR A 286 3.79 -4.22 -9.03
N ALA A 287 3.50 -5.52 -9.15
CA ALA A 287 2.12 -5.99 -9.15
C ALA A 287 1.35 -5.40 -7.94
N LEU A 288 0.08 -5.07 -8.20
CA LEU A 288 -0.87 -4.66 -7.18
C LEU A 288 -0.95 -5.74 -6.08
N THR A 289 -1.16 -5.34 -4.83
CA THR A 289 -1.25 -6.26 -3.67
C THR A 289 -2.66 -6.34 -3.09
N PRO A 290 -3.01 -7.42 -2.37
CA PRO A 290 -4.27 -7.50 -1.63
C PRO A 290 -4.49 -6.32 -0.69
N GLU A 291 -3.45 -5.88 0.05
CA GLU A 291 -3.56 -4.78 1.00
C GLU A 291 -3.82 -3.44 0.31
N GLN A 292 -3.29 -3.22 -0.90
CA GLN A 292 -3.59 -2.04 -1.71
C GLN A 292 -5.05 -2.06 -2.18
N VAL A 293 -5.57 -3.20 -2.62
CA VAL A 293 -6.99 -3.33 -3.01
C VAL A 293 -7.92 -3.10 -1.82
N LEU A 294 -7.61 -3.70 -0.66
CA LEU A 294 -8.34 -3.45 0.58
C LEU A 294 -8.26 -1.97 1.01
N ALA A 295 -7.13 -1.30 0.76
CA ALA A 295 -7.02 0.12 1.00
C ALA A 295 -7.97 0.92 0.12
N LEU A 296 -8.05 0.62 -1.18
CA LEU A 296 -8.95 1.27 -2.12
C LEU A 296 -10.42 1.05 -1.79
N LYS A 297 -10.80 -0.15 -1.34
CA LYS A 297 -12.16 -0.49 -0.91
C LYS A 297 -12.68 0.41 0.22
N ARG A 298 -11.80 1.04 1.00
CA ARG A 298 -12.19 2.02 2.04
C ARG A 298 -12.63 3.37 1.47
N PHE A 299 -12.29 3.69 0.22
CA PHE A 299 -12.56 4.98 -0.40
C PHE A 299 -13.64 4.92 -1.50
N ALA A 300 -13.80 3.77 -2.16
CA ALA A 300 -14.77 3.59 -3.24
C ALA A 300 -15.39 2.18 -3.24
N SER A 301 -16.62 2.10 -3.74
CA SER A 301 -17.37 0.87 -3.95
C SER A 301 -17.09 0.19 -5.29
N ARG A 302 -16.36 0.86 -6.20
CA ARG A 302 -15.98 0.34 -7.52
C ARG A 302 -14.61 0.84 -7.96
N ALA A 303 -13.98 0.09 -8.87
CA ALA A 303 -12.70 0.43 -9.47
C ALA A 303 -12.74 0.28 -10.99
N VAL A 304 -11.82 0.98 -11.67
CA VAL A 304 -11.55 0.82 -13.10
C VAL A 304 -10.05 0.61 -13.28
N LEU A 305 -9.66 -0.48 -13.93
CA LEU A 305 -8.28 -0.76 -14.28
C LEU A 305 -7.98 -0.23 -15.69
N VAL A 306 -6.88 0.51 -15.83
CA VAL A 306 -6.39 1.03 -17.12
C VAL A 306 -4.89 0.78 -17.19
N TYR A 307 -4.51 -0.36 -17.77
CA TYR A 307 -3.13 -0.84 -17.84
C TYR A 307 -2.58 -0.71 -19.27
N ASP A 308 -1.28 -0.93 -19.42
CA ASP A 308 -0.59 -0.78 -20.70
C ASP A 308 -1.12 -1.79 -21.73
N ALA A 309 -1.22 -1.37 -22.99
CA ALA A 309 -1.72 -2.20 -24.10
C ALA A 309 -0.68 -3.22 -24.62
N ASP A 310 0.23 -3.69 -23.76
CA ASP A 310 1.26 -4.68 -24.09
C ASP A 310 1.06 -6.00 -23.32
N ALA A 311 1.89 -7.00 -23.62
CA ALA A 311 1.78 -8.32 -23.00
C ALA A 311 2.05 -8.30 -21.48
N ALA A 312 2.91 -7.39 -21.00
CA ALA A 312 3.21 -7.26 -19.58
C ALA A 312 2.04 -6.63 -18.82
N GLY A 313 1.44 -5.59 -19.39
CA GLY A 313 0.24 -4.91 -18.88
C GLY A 313 -0.97 -5.85 -18.87
N GLN A 314 -1.17 -6.66 -19.90
CA GLN A 314 -2.21 -7.70 -19.90
C GLN A 314 -2.01 -8.73 -18.77
N ALA A 315 -0.78 -9.22 -18.57
CA ALA A 315 -0.49 -10.15 -17.49
C ALA A 315 -0.64 -9.49 -16.09
N ALA A 316 -0.33 -8.19 -15.97
CA ALA A 316 -0.54 -7.43 -14.75
C ALA A 316 -2.04 -7.22 -14.48
N MET A 317 -2.83 -6.94 -15.52
CA MET A 317 -4.28 -6.81 -15.47
C MET A 317 -4.92 -8.12 -14.97
N GLU A 318 -4.54 -9.28 -15.52
CA GLU A 318 -5.04 -10.59 -15.06
C GLU A 318 -4.80 -10.86 -13.57
N ARG A 319 -3.60 -10.51 -13.07
CA ARG A 319 -3.28 -10.62 -11.64
C ARG A 319 -4.11 -9.66 -10.80
N ALA A 320 -4.21 -8.39 -11.21
CA ALA A 320 -4.99 -7.38 -10.51
C ALA A 320 -6.46 -7.79 -10.42
N MET A 321 -7.04 -8.24 -11.52
CA MET A 321 -8.43 -8.72 -11.62
C MET A 321 -8.78 -9.75 -10.54
N THR A 322 -7.91 -10.73 -10.31
CA THR A 322 -8.11 -11.75 -9.27
C THR A 322 -8.20 -11.13 -7.87
N LEU A 323 -7.35 -10.16 -7.56
CA LEU A 323 -7.31 -9.49 -6.25
C LEU A 323 -8.60 -8.71 -5.96
N PHE A 324 -9.20 -8.08 -6.98
CA PHE A 324 -10.45 -7.34 -6.84
C PHE A 324 -11.65 -8.27 -6.58
N GLU A 325 -11.70 -9.44 -7.23
CA GLU A 325 -12.74 -10.45 -6.98
C GLU A 325 -12.62 -11.05 -5.57
N GLU A 326 -11.40 -11.36 -5.12
CA GLU A 326 -11.14 -11.84 -3.75
C GLU A 326 -11.52 -10.79 -2.70
N ALA A 327 -11.26 -9.52 -2.98
CA ALA A 327 -11.60 -8.41 -2.08
C ALA A 327 -13.09 -8.03 -2.14
N ASP A 328 -13.91 -8.66 -3.00
CA ASP A 328 -15.29 -8.27 -3.29
C ASP A 328 -15.42 -6.76 -3.56
N LEU A 329 -14.58 -6.23 -4.45
CA LEU A 329 -14.62 -4.86 -4.93
C LEU A 329 -14.90 -4.89 -6.44
N PRO A 330 -16.13 -4.56 -6.88
CA PRO A 330 -16.49 -4.50 -8.29
C PRO A 330 -15.47 -3.72 -9.12
N VAL A 331 -14.98 -4.32 -10.20
CA VAL A 331 -13.98 -3.70 -11.06
C VAL A 331 -14.37 -3.81 -12.54
N ARG A 332 -14.06 -2.75 -13.28
CA ARG A 332 -14.20 -2.67 -14.73
C ARG A 332 -12.83 -2.49 -15.38
N VAL A 333 -12.70 -2.85 -16.63
CA VAL A 333 -11.47 -2.81 -17.41
C VAL A 333 -11.66 -1.87 -18.59
N VAL A 334 -10.70 -0.97 -18.78
CA VAL A 334 -10.53 -0.23 -20.03
C VAL A 334 -9.39 -0.86 -20.80
N VAL A 335 -9.67 -1.22 -22.05
CA VAL A 335 -8.66 -1.65 -23.01
C VAL A 335 -8.25 -0.46 -23.84
N LEU A 336 -7.00 -0.02 -23.71
CA LEU A 336 -6.45 1.01 -24.58
C LEU A 336 -6.18 0.42 -25.97
N PRO A 337 -6.40 1.18 -27.07
CA PRO A 337 -6.11 0.71 -28.41
C PRO A 337 -4.60 0.54 -28.66
N SER A 338 -3.77 1.34 -28.00
CA SER A 338 -2.32 1.24 -28.00
C SER A 338 -1.71 2.08 -26.87
N GLY A 339 -0.46 1.79 -26.51
CA GLY A 339 0.33 2.59 -25.57
C GLY A 339 -0.07 2.44 -24.10
N ASP A 340 0.41 3.39 -23.30
CA ASP A 340 0.12 3.56 -21.88
C ASP A 340 -0.91 4.70 -21.68
N PRO A 341 -1.54 4.83 -20.48
CA PRO A 341 -2.48 5.92 -20.22
C PRO A 341 -1.88 7.32 -20.45
N ASP A 342 -0.58 7.51 -20.15
CA ASP A 342 0.14 8.75 -20.41
C ASP A 342 0.17 9.12 -21.90
N ALA A 343 0.58 8.19 -22.77
CA ALA A 343 0.63 8.39 -24.21
C ALA A 343 -0.77 8.62 -24.78
N PHE A 344 -1.74 7.81 -24.37
CA PHE A 344 -3.12 7.92 -24.86
C PHE A 344 -3.72 9.30 -24.54
N LEU A 345 -3.59 9.76 -23.28
CA LEU A 345 -4.13 11.07 -22.87
C LEU A 345 -3.52 12.23 -23.66
N ARG A 346 -2.27 12.09 -24.11
CA ARG A 346 -1.58 13.12 -24.89
C ARG A 346 -1.97 13.13 -26.35
N THR A 347 -2.22 11.96 -26.94
CA THR A 347 -2.57 11.85 -28.36
C THR A 347 -4.06 12.05 -28.59
N GLU A 348 -4.91 11.47 -27.74
CA GLU A 348 -6.37 11.42 -27.93
C GLU A 348 -7.13 12.39 -27.02
N GLY A 349 -6.49 12.89 -25.96
CA GLY A 349 -7.07 13.87 -25.05
C GLY A 349 -8.01 13.30 -23.97
N PRO A 350 -8.41 14.14 -23.00
CA PRO A 350 -9.17 13.73 -21.83
C PRO A 350 -10.60 13.30 -22.16
N GLN A 351 -11.25 13.93 -23.14
CA GLN A 351 -12.63 13.62 -23.51
C GLN A 351 -12.74 12.19 -24.06
N ARG A 352 -11.77 11.77 -24.89
CA ARG A 352 -11.73 10.42 -25.42
C ARG A 352 -11.44 9.39 -24.32
N PHE A 353 -10.54 9.71 -23.40
CA PHE A 353 -10.24 8.85 -22.25
C PHE A 353 -11.45 8.69 -21.32
N GLN A 354 -12.17 9.78 -21.03
CA GLN A 354 -13.43 9.72 -20.25
C GLN A 354 -14.50 8.88 -20.96
N HIS A 355 -14.58 8.95 -22.29
CA HIS A 355 -15.47 8.09 -23.06
C HIS A 355 -15.10 6.60 -22.90
N LEU A 356 -13.81 6.26 -22.93
CA LEU A 356 -13.34 4.89 -22.67
C LEU A 356 -13.67 4.44 -21.24
N LEU A 357 -13.47 5.31 -20.23
CA LEU A 357 -13.85 5.01 -18.83
C LEU A 357 -15.36 4.74 -18.70
N ALA A 358 -16.20 5.48 -19.42
CA ALA A 358 -17.65 5.26 -19.44
C ALA A 358 -18.03 3.92 -20.08
N GLN A 359 -17.25 3.47 -21.07
CA GLN A 359 -17.40 2.18 -21.77
C GLN A 359 -16.62 1.03 -21.11
N ALA A 360 -16.05 1.25 -19.93
CA ALA A 360 -15.27 0.22 -19.23
C ALA A 360 -16.11 -1.05 -19.03
N VAL A 361 -15.52 -2.18 -19.41
CA VAL A 361 -16.19 -3.49 -19.45
C VAL A 361 -16.08 -4.16 -18.09
N PRO A 362 -17.14 -4.77 -17.54
CA PRO A 362 -17.03 -5.57 -16.31
C PRO A 362 -15.95 -6.64 -16.43
N ILE A 363 -15.23 -6.86 -15.33
CA ILE A 363 -14.11 -7.82 -15.26
C ILE A 363 -14.39 -9.18 -15.87
N PHE A 364 -15.55 -9.76 -15.56
CA PHE A 364 -15.91 -11.09 -16.02
C PHE A 364 -16.13 -11.12 -17.53
N GLU A 365 -16.86 -10.16 -18.08
CA GLU A 365 -17.07 -10.06 -19.53
C GLU A 365 -15.74 -9.88 -20.27
N TYR A 366 -14.84 -9.05 -19.74
CA TYR A 366 -13.49 -8.92 -20.29
C TYR A 366 -12.72 -10.25 -20.27
N GLN A 367 -12.78 -11.01 -19.17
CA GLN A 367 -12.15 -12.33 -19.08
C GLN A 367 -12.75 -13.32 -20.09
N VAL A 368 -14.07 -13.30 -20.29
CA VAL A 368 -14.74 -14.14 -21.29
C VAL A 368 -14.28 -13.78 -22.70
N ASP A 369 -14.23 -12.50 -23.04
CA ASP A 369 -13.76 -12.02 -24.35
C ASP A 369 -12.31 -12.43 -24.61
N MET A 370 -11.45 -12.29 -23.60
CA MET A 370 -10.06 -12.71 -23.67
C MET A 370 -9.92 -14.22 -23.88
N ALA A 371 -10.66 -15.05 -23.14
CA ALA A 371 -10.65 -16.50 -23.32
C ALA A 371 -11.18 -16.91 -24.71
N ALA A 372 -12.25 -16.26 -25.18
CA ALA A 372 -12.85 -16.52 -26.49
C ALA A 372 -11.98 -16.04 -27.68
N SER A 373 -11.04 -15.13 -27.46
CA SER A 373 -10.05 -14.75 -28.48
C SER A 373 -8.90 -15.77 -28.61
N ARG A 374 -8.65 -16.57 -27.57
CA ARG A 374 -7.58 -17.59 -27.54
C ARG A 374 -8.03 -18.94 -28.10
N HIS A 375 -9.33 -19.25 -28.01
CA HIS A 375 -9.90 -20.53 -28.42
C HIS A 375 -11.17 -20.33 -29.26
N ASP A 376 -11.44 -21.21 -30.22
CA ASP A 376 -12.61 -21.07 -31.09
C ASP A 376 -13.92 -21.45 -30.36
N PRO A 377 -14.81 -20.48 -30.05
CA PRO A 377 -16.04 -20.75 -29.32
C PRO A 377 -17.08 -21.56 -30.12
N LYS A 378 -16.86 -21.78 -31.43
CA LYS A 378 -17.73 -22.58 -32.29
C LYS A 378 -17.43 -24.08 -32.20
N THR A 379 -16.26 -24.46 -31.70
CA THR A 379 -15.86 -25.86 -31.56
C THR A 379 -16.20 -26.39 -30.16
N ILE A 380 -16.40 -27.72 -30.04
CA ILE A 380 -16.62 -28.34 -28.73
C ILE A 380 -15.37 -28.16 -27.85
N GLU A 381 -14.20 -28.46 -28.41
CA GLU A 381 -12.91 -28.35 -27.73
C GLU A 381 -12.62 -26.92 -27.29
N GLY A 382 -12.88 -25.93 -28.15
CA GLY A 382 -12.67 -24.53 -27.81
C GLY A 382 -13.59 -24.04 -26.70
N ARG A 383 -14.89 -24.42 -26.71
CA ARG A 383 -15.79 -24.12 -25.58
C ARG A 383 -15.31 -24.73 -24.27
N VAL A 384 -14.80 -25.96 -24.29
CA VAL A 384 -14.23 -26.61 -23.10
C VAL A 384 -13.01 -25.84 -22.59
N ARG A 385 -12.10 -25.41 -23.49
CA ARG A 385 -10.92 -24.62 -23.13
C ARG A 385 -11.25 -23.26 -22.55
N ILE A 386 -12.23 -22.55 -23.13
CA ILE A 386 -12.72 -21.26 -22.62
C ILE A 386 -13.22 -21.42 -21.19
N VAL A 387 -14.07 -22.43 -20.94
CA VAL A 387 -14.56 -22.70 -19.58
C VAL A 387 -13.41 -22.99 -18.63
N ASP A 388 -12.47 -23.85 -19.02
CA ASP A 388 -11.31 -24.23 -18.21
C ASP A 388 -10.42 -23.03 -17.82
N ASP A 389 -10.22 -22.08 -18.73
CA ASP A 389 -9.48 -20.84 -18.49
C ASP A 389 -10.20 -19.91 -17.50
N LEU A 390 -11.53 -19.94 -17.45
CA LEU A 390 -12.36 -19.11 -16.58
C LEU A 390 -12.66 -19.73 -15.20
N ILE A 391 -12.52 -21.05 -15.04
CA ILE A 391 -12.71 -21.72 -13.73
C ILE A 391 -11.89 -21.07 -12.60
N PRO A 392 -10.58 -20.76 -12.74
CA PRO A 392 -9.82 -20.14 -11.65
C PRO A 392 -10.41 -18.79 -11.22
N ALA A 393 -10.80 -17.94 -12.17
CA ALA A 393 -11.38 -16.64 -11.88
C ALA A 393 -12.74 -16.78 -11.18
N MET A 394 -13.65 -17.61 -11.71
CA MET A 394 -14.94 -17.89 -11.06
C MET A 394 -14.77 -18.48 -9.66
N GLY A 395 -13.75 -19.29 -9.44
CA GLY A 395 -13.42 -19.88 -8.14
C GLY A 395 -12.88 -18.89 -7.11
N ALA A 396 -12.36 -17.74 -7.53
CA ALA A 396 -11.88 -16.66 -6.66
C ALA A 396 -12.99 -15.69 -6.21
N VAL A 397 -14.15 -15.73 -6.87
CA VAL A 397 -15.29 -14.85 -6.56
C VAL A 397 -15.83 -15.16 -5.17
N ALA A 398 -15.67 -14.22 -4.23
CA ALA A 398 -16.10 -14.39 -2.85
C ALA A 398 -17.64 -14.39 -2.69
N ASN A 399 -18.35 -13.67 -3.56
CA ASN A 399 -19.80 -13.52 -3.49
C ASN A 399 -20.52 -14.67 -4.24
N PRO A 400 -21.29 -15.54 -3.56
CA PRO A 400 -21.91 -16.71 -4.20
C PRO A 400 -23.00 -16.34 -5.21
N VAL A 401 -23.67 -15.19 -5.04
CA VAL A 401 -24.67 -14.71 -6.00
C VAL A 401 -23.98 -14.25 -7.27
N ARG A 402 -22.89 -13.47 -7.16
CA ARG A 402 -22.10 -13.06 -8.32
C ARG A 402 -21.53 -14.25 -9.07
N GLN A 403 -20.99 -15.24 -8.35
CA GLN A 403 -20.50 -16.48 -8.96
C GLN A 403 -21.61 -17.23 -9.73
N ALA A 404 -22.82 -17.33 -9.17
CA ALA A 404 -23.94 -17.96 -9.84
C ALA A 404 -24.36 -17.20 -11.12
N GLU A 405 -24.38 -15.87 -11.10
CA GLU A 405 -24.69 -15.06 -12.28
C GLU A 405 -23.60 -15.16 -13.36
N TYR A 406 -22.32 -15.25 -12.98
CA TYR A 406 -21.23 -15.50 -13.92
C TYR A 406 -21.38 -16.85 -14.62
N ILE A 407 -21.72 -17.90 -13.86
CA ILE A 407 -21.98 -19.24 -14.41
C ILE A 407 -23.15 -19.20 -15.40
N ARG A 408 -24.24 -18.51 -15.04
CA ARG A 408 -25.41 -18.33 -15.92
C ARG A 408 -25.04 -17.60 -17.21
N SER A 409 -24.36 -16.46 -17.11
CA SER A 409 -23.91 -15.67 -18.27
C SER A 409 -23.04 -16.50 -19.20
N LEU A 410 -22.07 -17.24 -18.65
CA LEU A 410 -21.18 -18.10 -19.41
C LEU A 410 -21.92 -19.24 -20.13
N ALA A 411 -22.85 -19.89 -19.42
CA ALA A 411 -23.65 -20.98 -19.94
C ALA A 411 -24.54 -20.52 -21.11
N GLN A 412 -25.19 -19.37 -20.98
CA GLN A 412 -26.01 -18.78 -22.03
C GLN A 412 -25.17 -18.38 -23.25
N ARG A 413 -24.02 -17.75 -23.03
CA ARG A 413 -23.15 -17.23 -24.11
C ARG A 413 -22.57 -18.32 -25.00
N PHE A 414 -22.26 -19.50 -24.43
CA PHE A 414 -21.64 -20.60 -25.16
C PHE A 414 -22.56 -21.81 -25.38
N ASP A 415 -23.86 -21.68 -25.10
CA ASP A 415 -24.84 -22.75 -25.21
C ASP A 415 -24.40 -24.03 -24.47
N LEU A 416 -24.13 -23.86 -23.17
CA LEU A 416 -23.68 -24.92 -22.26
C LEU A 416 -24.72 -25.15 -21.17
N ALA A 417 -24.76 -26.36 -20.62
CA ALA A 417 -25.57 -26.63 -19.43
C ALA A 417 -24.93 -25.99 -18.18
N GLU A 418 -25.69 -25.17 -17.44
CA GLU A 418 -25.19 -24.52 -16.20
C GLU A 418 -24.62 -25.55 -15.20
N ASP A 419 -25.30 -26.69 -15.04
CA ASP A 419 -24.88 -27.74 -14.11
C ASP A 419 -23.52 -28.35 -14.48
N ALA A 420 -23.18 -28.42 -15.77
CA ALA A 420 -21.88 -28.88 -16.23
C ALA A 420 -20.76 -27.90 -15.82
N VAL A 421 -21.01 -26.59 -15.97
CA VAL A 421 -20.07 -25.54 -15.52
C VAL A 421 -19.92 -25.57 -14.00
N ARG A 422 -21.02 -25.71 -13.24
CA ARG A 422 -21.00 -25.88 -11.77
C ARG A 422 -20.21 -27.12 -11.36
N GLN A 423 -20.41 -28.25 -12.04
CA GLN A 423 -19.69 -29.48 -11.76
C GLN A 423 -18.19 -29.32 -12.03
N ARG A 424 -17.81 -28.64 -13.11
CA ARG A 424 -16.40 -28.37 -13.43
C ARG A 424 -15.73 -27.48 -12.37
N LEU A 425 -16.42 -26.43 -11.93
CA LEU A 425 -15.97 -25.54 -10.85
C LEU A 425 -15.81 -26.30 -9.51
N ARG A 426 -16.77 -27.16 -9.17
CA ARG A 426 -16.70 -28.07 -8.01
C ARG A 426 -15.57 -29.10 -8.14
N GLY A 427 -15.33 -29.58 -9.36
CA GLY A 427 -14.26 -30.52 -9.69
C GLY A 427 -12.87 -29.92 -9.45
N ARG A 428 -12.69 -28.62 -9.68
CA ARG A 428 -11.43 -27.92 -9.37
C ARG A 428 -11.25 -27.63 -7.88
N THR A 429 -12.33 -27.30 -7.15
CA THR A 429 -12.27 -27.16 -5.68
C THR A 429 -11.98 -28.49 -4.99
N ARG A 430 -12.48 -29.61 -5.53
CA ARG A 430 -12.08 -30.98 -5.13
C ARG A 430 -10.70 -31.41 -5.66
N GLY A 431 -10.26 -30.92 -6.82
CA GLY A 431 -8.89 -31.15 -7.33
C GLY A 431 -7.83 -30.40 -6.51
N LYS A 432 -8.19 -29.26 -5.91
CA LYS A 432 -7.41 -28.60 -4.85
C LYS A 432 -7.51 -29.30 -3.49
N SER A 433 -8.46 -30.24 -3.30
CA SER A 433 -8.57 -31.07 -2.09
C SER A 433 -7.82 -32.40 -2.18
N HIS A 434 -6.92 -32.56 -3.16
CA HIS A 434 -5.95 -33.66 -3.20
C HIS A 434 -4.48 -33.21 -3.15
N PHE A 435 -4.24 -31.94 -2.82
CA PHE A 435 -3.12 -31.62 -1.96
C PHE A 435 -3.63 -31.67 -0.51
N PRO A 436 -2.86 -32.22 0.45
CA PRO A 436 -3.19 -32.00 1.85
C PRO A 436 -3.29 -30.49 2.01
N GLY A 437 -4.40 -30.00 2.55
CA GLY A 437 -4.54 -28.57 2.84
C GLY A 437 -3.31 -28.09 3.62
N PRO A 438 -2.99 -26.78 3.61
CA PRO A 438 -2.11 -26.28 4.66
C PRO A 438 -2.67 -26.83 5.97
N PRO A 439 -1.85 -27.46 6.83
CA PRO A 439 -2.36 -27.98 8.08
C PRO A 439 -3.19 -26.85 8.69
N GLN A 440 -4.36 -27.17 9.23
CA GLN A 440 -5.02 -26.29 10.19
C GLN A 440 -3.90 -25.67 11.03
N ALA A 441 -3.97 -24.38 11.34
CA ALA A 441 -3.06 -23.77 12.30
C ALA A 441 -3.25 -24.47 13.65
N VAL A 442 -2.68 -25.66 13.77
CA VAL A 442 -2.11 -26.22 14.97
C VAL A 442 -1.14 -25.13 15.38
N PRO A 443 -1.21 -24.65 16.63
CA PRO A 443 -0.28 -23.64 17.14
C PRO A 443 1.11 -24.07 16.66
N THR A 444 1.79 -23.18 15.93
CA THR A 444 3.08 -23.47 15.30
C THR A 444 3.97 -24.08 16.37
N ARG A 445 4.10 -25.42 16.35
CA ARG A 445 5.10 -26.11 17.14
C ARG A 445 6.41 -25.52 16.68
N ASP A 446 7.08 -24.84 17.59
CA ASP A 446 8.42 -24.33 17.38
C ASP A 446 9.28 -25.52 16.96
N ARG A 447 9.53 -25.67 15.65
CA ARG A 447 10.18 -26.87 15.10
C ARG A 447 11.59 -27.05 15.64
N ALA A 448 12.26 -25.94 15.98
CA ALA A 448 13.57 -25.98 16.60
C ALA A 448 13.45 -26.53 18.03
N ARG A 449 12.43 -26.10 18.77
CA ARG A 449 12.15 -26.60 20.11
C ARG A 449 11.66 -28.05 20.11
N ASP A 450 10.77 -28.45 19.20
CA ASP A 450 10.29 -29.84 19.05
C ASP A 450 11.46 -30.79 18.73
N GLN A 451 12.38 -30.36 17.85
CA GLN A 451 13.60 -31.10 17.56
C GLN A 451 14.56 -31.17 18.76
N ALA A 452 14.70 -30.08 19.51
CA ALA A 452 15.52 -30.03 20.72
C ALA A 452 14.94 -30.91 21.84
N GLU A 453 13.63 -30.83 22.10
CA GLU A 453 12.90 -31.66 23.06
C GLU A 453 13.03 -33.14 22.70
N ARG A 454 12.87 -33.50 21.41
CA ARG A 454 13.06 -34.87 20.94
C ARG A 454 14.47 -35.38 21.16
N LEU A 455 15.48 -34.57 20.84
CA LEU A 455 16.89 -34.93 21.01
C LEU A 455 17.24 -35.10 22.49
N LEU A 456 16.75 -34.19 23.33
CA LEU A 456 16.96 -34.19 24.77
C LEU A 456 16.36 -35.44 25.43
N VAL A 457 15.13 -35.79 25.08
CA VAL A 457 14.49 -37.01 25.59
C VAL A 457 15.18 -38.27 25.08
N HIS A 458 15.61 -38.30 23.82
CA HIS A 458 16.40 -39.42 23.28
C HIS A 458 17.72 -39.59 24.05
N LEU A 459 18.43 -38.50 24.34
CA LEU A 459 19.64 -38.53 25.16
C LEU A 459 19.36 -39.03 26.58
N MET A 460 18.28 -38.59 27.24
CA MET A 460 17.91 -39.06 28.59
C MET A 460 17.50 -40.54 28.65
N VAL A 461 17.01 -41.10 27.54
CA VAL A 461 16.73 -42.54 27.42
C VAL A 461 18.03 -43.34 27.32
N HIS A 462 18.97 -42.89 26.48
CA HIS A 462 20.22 -43.62 26.21
C HIS A 462 21.33 -43.38 27.23
N GLU A 463 21.30 -42.25 27.93
CA GLU A 463 22.31 -41.84 28.92
C GLU A 463 21.64 -41.42 30.23
N PRO A 464 21.37 -42.37 31.17
CA PRO A 464 20.69 -42.09 32.43
C PRO A 464 21.32 -40.97 33.25
N ALA A 465 22.65 -40.85 33.22
CA ALA A 465 23.39 -39.79 33.92
C ALA A 465 22.98 -38.37 33.50
N LEU A 466 22.45 -38.19 32.27
CA LEU A 466 21.97 -36.88 31.80
C LEU A 466 20.62 -36.49 32.40
N ARG A 467 19.83 -37.43 32.94
CA ARG A 467 18.50 -37.13 33.52
C ARG A 467 18.60 -36.12 34.66
N ARG A 468 19.60 -36.28 35.54
CA ARG A 468 19.87 -35.36 36.65
C ARG A 468 20.27 -33.96 36.16
N VAL A 469 21.18 -33.89 35.19
CA VAL A 469 21.67 -32.62 34.63
C VAL A 469 20.54 -31.85 33.95
N VAL A 470 19.68 -32.54 33.20
CA VAL A 470 18.53 -31.92 32.55
C VAL A 470 17.47 -31.52 33.59
N GLY A 471 17.22 -32.35 34.60
CA GLY A 471 16.25 -32.07 35.67
C GLY A 471 16.61 -30.89 36.58
N GLU A 472 17.90 -30.50 36.66
CA GLU A 472 18.33 -29.27 37.34
C GLU A 472 17.99 -28.00 36.55
N ALA A 473 17.86 -28.10 35.22
CA ALA A 473 17.65 -26.96 34.32
C ALA A 473 16.22 -26.84 33.78
N LEU A 474 15.50 -27.97 33.65
CA LEU A 474 14.18 -28.05 33.03
C LEU A 474 13.27 -28.98 33.83
N SER A 475 12.03 -28.53 34.07
CA SER A 475 10.96 -29.38 34.57
C SER A 475 10.25 -30.09 33.42
N PRO A 476 9.53 -31.20 33.66
CA PRO A 476 8.77 -31.84 32.59
C PRO A 476 7.71 -30.92 31.94
N ASP A 477 7.18 -29.95 32.67
CA ASP A 477 6.19 -29.00 32.15
C ASP A 477 6.77 -27.98 31.17
N ASP A 478 8.11 -27.88 31.09
CA ASP A 478 8.81 -27.04 30.10
C ASP A 478 8.80 -27.65 28.69
N PHE A 479 8.42 -28.93 28.55
CA PHE A 479 8.24 -29.60 27.27
C PHE A 479 6.88 -29.26 26.67
N GLN A 480 6.88 -28.65 25.48
CA GLN A 480 5.66 -28.26 24.78
C GLN A 480 4.91 -29.47 24.19
N ASP A 481 5.60 -30.50 23.72
CA ASP A 481 4.95 -31.73 23.26
C ASP A 481 4.54 -32.60 24.46
N ALA A 482 3.24 -32.86 24.59
CA ALA A 482 2.69 -33.72 25.64
C ALA A 482 3.37 -35.10 25.72
N ARG A 483 3.78 -35.68 24.57
CA ARG A 483 4.47 -36.98 24.54
C ARG A 483 5.86 -36.91 25.15
N TYR A 484 6.59 -35.82 24.92
CA TYR A 484 7.93 -35.60 25.47
C TYR A 484 7.85 -35.23 26.95
N ARG A 485 6.83 -34.47 27.35
CA ARG A 485 6.50 -34.19 28.74
C ARG A 485 6.23 -35.47 29.53
N ASP A 486 5.35 -36.34 29.02
CA ASP A 486 5.01 -37.60 29.69
C ASP A 486 6.24 -38.52 29.82
N LEU A 487 7.08 -38.55 28.77
CA LEU A 487 8.32 -39.33 28.78
C LEU A 487 9.37 -38.72 29.71
N ALA A 488 9.52 -37.39 29.77
CA ALA A 488 10.41 -36.72 30.71
C ALA A 488 9.97 -36.94 32.16
N ARG A 489 8.67 -36.91 32.47
CA ARG A 489 8.13 -37.27 33.80
C ARG A 489 8.53 -38.69 34.18
N ALA A 490 8.29 -39.65 33.29
CA ALA A 490 8.66 -41.05 33.53
C ALA A 490 10.19 -41.26 33.68
N LEU A 491 11.00 -40.49 32.96
CA LEU A 491 12.47 -40.59 33.03
C LEU A 491 13.05 -39.94 34.29
N TYR A 492 12.44 -38.89 34.82
CA TYR A 492 12.87 -38.26 36.08
C TYR A 492 12.50 -39.09 37.31
N ASP A 493 11.38 -39.80 37.24
CA ASP A 493 10.91 -40.70 38.30
C ASP A 493 11.50 -42.12 38.18
N GLY A 494 12.19 -42.41 37.08
CA GLY A 494 12.78 -43.72 36.80
C GLY A 494 14.11 -43.94 37.53
N PRO A 495 14.43 -45.19 37.92
CA PRO A 495 15.73 -45.50 38.53
C PRO A 495 16.87 -45.19 37.53
N ASP A 496 18.00 -44.67 38.05
CA ASP A 496 19.23 -44.38 37.30
C ASP A 496 19.99 -45.65 36.86
N ASP A 497 19.41 -46.82 37.10
CA ASP A 497 20.05 -48.10 36.85
C ASP A 497 20.29 -48.30 35.35
N ALA A 498 21.57 -48.39 35.00
CA ALA A 498 22.06 -48.65 33.66
C ALA A 498 21.40 -49.92 33.08
N VAL A 499 20.78 -49.78 31.91
CA VAL A 499 20.50 -50.94 31.07
C VAL A 499 21.83 -51.38 30.47
N GLU A 500 22.54 -52.25 31.18
CA GLU A 500 23.56 -53.11 30.56
C GLU A 500 22.84 -54.18 29.73
N GLY A 501 23.07 -54.19 28.41
CA GLY A 501 22.66 -55.28 27.50
C GLY A 501 22.03 -54.82 26.21
#